data_AF-A0A3N4IQD2-F1
#
_entry.id   AF-A0A3N4IQD2-F1
#
_cell.length_a   1.000
_cell.length_b   1.000
_cell.length_c   1.000
_cell.angle_alpha   90.00
_cell.angle_beta   90.00
_cell.angle_gamma   90.00
#
_symmetry.space_group_name_H-M   'P 1'
#
loop_
_entity.id
_entity.type
_entity.pdbx_description
1 polymer ?
#
loop_
_entity_poly.entity_id
_entity_poly.type
_entity_poly.pdbx_seq_one_letter_code
_entity_poly.pdbx_strand_id
1 'polypeptide(L)'
;PSNSIPQELHIAILTLHSIAHMQWNEISTHLKDHPESAHQMIQCSKACVADDFFALLHDVGHDEPVYPPSPSQKYPKGSEESERLKDIALKPESFGKNPVQLAHLASMDIAPSTAYKYIHQHHNFAPYRPCCKLKLSQNDILSHIQFAQWALTQPQASFVFTDETWIEIGSPRGKPNVWTPVGSDPYDFVIPTNSRPQFTLMLSGHFTHGYQGELYIWVRKNGSERKEHHSLLESINPKIHNYNQNRLLNEEVRERSKGGGMDW
;
A
#
# COMPACT_ATOMS: atom_id res chain seq x y z
N PRO A 1 -30.41 15.24 5.20
CA PRO A 1 -31.03 14.06 5.82
C PRO A 1 -32.03 13.44 4.84
N SER A 2 -31.63 12.36 4.17
CA SER A 2 -32.49 11.59 3.27
C SER A 2 -33.58 10.90 4.08
N ASN A 3 -34.83 11.29 3.89
CA ASN A 3 -36.01 10.59 4.42
C ASN A 3 -36.31 9.35 3.56
N SER A 4 -35.35 8.44 3.38
CA SER A 4 -35.64 7.12 2.84
C SER A 4 -36.30 6.32 3.96
N ILE A 5 -37.57 5.98 3.78
CA ILE A 5 -38.33 5.17 4.72
C ILE A 5 -37.65 3.79 4.83
N PRO A 6 -37.42 3.25 6.03
CA PRO A 6 -36.77 1.95 6.20
C PRO A 6 -37.54 0.83 5.48
N GLN A 7 -36.80 -0.07 4.84
CA GLN A 7 -37.34 -1.24 4.12
C GLN A 7 -38.27 -2.08 5.00
N GLU A 8 -37.97 -2.16 6.29
CA GLU A 8 -38.77 -2.85 7.30
C GLU A 8 -40.17 -2.22 7.45
N LEU A 9 -40.28 -0.89 7.34
CA LEU A 9 -41.56 -0.20 7.40
C LEU A 9 -42.40 -0.50 6.17
N HIS A 10 -41.78 -0.57 4.99
CA HIS A 10 -42.46 -0.92 3.75
C HIS A 10 -43.02 -2.35 3.77
N ILE A 11 -42.22 -3.33 4.24
CA ILE A 11 -42.66 -4.72 4.41
C ILE A 11 -43.82 -4.81 5.42
N ALA A 12 -43.74 -4.05 6.51
CA ALA A 12 -44.80 -4.02 7.52
C ALA A 12 -46.12 -3.47 6.93
N ILE A 13 -46.07 -2.36 6.20
CA ILE A 13 -47.24 -1.75 5.54
C ILE A 13 -47.89 -2.74 4.55
N LEU A 14 -47.08 -3.36 3.68
CA LEU A 14 -47.56 -4.36 2.70
C LEU A 14 -48.19 -5.58 3.36
N THR A 15 -47.59 -6.08 4.44
CA THR A 15 -48.09 -7.25 5.17
C THR A 15 -49.42 -6.93 5.86
N LEU A 16 -49.52 -5.79 6.55
CA LEU A 16 -50.73 -5.40 7.27
C LEU A 16 -51.90 -5.11 6.31
N HIS A 17 -51.62 -4.48 5.17
CA HIS A 17 -52.67 -4.18 4.18
C HIS A 17 -53.09 -5.43 3.38
N SER A 18 -52.13 -6.19 2.84
CA SER A 18 -52.43 -7.25 1.86
C SER A 18 -52.74 -8.60 2.49
N ILE A 19 -52.19 -8.91 3.68
CA ILE A 19 -52.44 -10.19 4.38
C ILE A 19 -53.45 -10.01 5.51
N ALA A 20 -53.27 -8.99 6.36
CA ALA A 20 -54.16 -8.77 7.51
C ALA A 20 -55.42 -7.96 7.15
N HIS A 21 -55.55 -7.49 5.90
CA HIS A 21 -56.68 -6.70 5.39
C HIS A 21 -57.03 -5.47 6.23
N MET A 22 -56.03 -4.88 6.90
CA MET A 22 -56.21 -3.69 7.72
C MET A 22 -56.43 -2.45 6.85
N GLN A 23 -57.27 -1.53 7.34
CA GLN A 23 -57.51 -0.25 6.69
C GLN A 23 -56.33 0.71 6.93
N TRP A 24 -56.09 1.66 6.03
CA TRP A 24 -54.96 2.60 6.11
C TRP A 24 -54.88 3.39 7.41
N ASN A 25 -56.03 3.76 7.98
CA ASN A 25 -56.09 4.46 9.26
C ASN A 25 -55.64 3.57 10.43
N GLU A 26 -55.91 2.26 10.35
CA GLU A 26 -55.48 1.28 11.35
C GLU A 26 -53.97 1.04 11.24
N ILE A 27 -53.47 0.86 10.01
CA ILE A 27 -52.04 0.72 9.72
C ILE A 27 -51.25 1.95 10.18
N SER A 28 -51.74 3.15 9.87
CA SER A 28 -51.16 4.42 10.32
C SER A 28 -51.11 4.51 11.85
N THR A 29 -52.17 4.08 12.55
CA THR A 29 -52.22 4.05 14.01
C THR A 29 -51.20 3.06 14.59
N HIS A 30 -51.05 1.89 13.98
CA HIS A 30 -50.12 0.85 14.42
C HIS A 30 -48.65 1.20 14.16
N LEU A 31 -48.35 1.82 13.02
CA LEU A 31 -46.98 2.13 12.59
C LEU A 31 -46.53 3.56 12.93
N LYS A 32 -47.45 4.40 13.44
CA LYS A 32 -47.22 5.83 13.75
C LYS A 32 -46.71 6.61 12.52
N ASP A 33 -47.19 6.26 11.35
CA ASP A 33 -46.85 6.93 10.08
C ASP A 33 -48.09 7.56 9.44
N HIS A 34 -47.91 8.56 8.58
CA HIS A 34 -49.03 9.26 7.94
C HIS A 34 -49.72 8.32 6.93
N PRO A 35 -51.08 8.20 6.94
CA PRO A 35 -51.80 7.21 6.12
C PRO A 35 -51.57 7.44 4.61
N GLU A 36 -51.35 8.68 4.22
CA GLU A 36 -51.11 9.08 2.83
C GLU A 36 -49.74 8.64 2.31
N SER A 37 -48.73 8.59 3.19
CA SER A 37 -47.39 8.09 2.85
C SER A 37 -47.42 6.58 2.63
N ALA A 38 -48.08 5.83 3.51
CA ALA A 38 -48.27 4.38 3.37
C ALA A 38 -49.06 4.01 2.10
N HIS A 39 -50.08 4.81 1.77
CA HIS A 39 -50.88 4.61 0.55
C HIS A 39 -50.08 4.91 -0.73
N GLN A 40 -49.32 6.02 -0.77
CA GLN A 40 -48.45 6.35 -1.91
C GLN A 40 -47.40 5.28 -2.15
N MET A 41 -46.78 4.74 -1.09
CA MET A 41 -45.78 3.66 -1.21
C MET A 41 -46.34 2.43 -1.91
N ILE A 42 -47.51 1.94 -1.48
CA ILE A 42 -48.13 0.77 -2.10
C ILE A 42 -48.57 1.05 -3.54
N GLN A 43 -49.05 2.26 -3.84
CA GLN A 43 -49.37 2.63 -5.22
C GLN A 43 -48.14 2.64 -6.13
N CYS A 44 -47.02 3.17 -5.66
CA CYS A 44 -45.75 3.14 -6.38
C CYS A 44 -45.29 1.70 -6.67
N SER A 45 -45.27 0.82 -5.67
CA SER A 45 -44.88 -0.58 -5.87
C SER A 45 -45.84 -1.34 -6.79
N LYS A 46 -47.16 -1.10 -6.69
CA LYS A 46 -48.14 -1.71 -7.61
C LYS A 46 -47.97 -1.26 -9.06
N ALA A 47 -47.59 0.00 -9.27
CA ALA A 47 -47.32 0.52 -10.62
C ALA A 47 -46.09 -0.17 -11.26
N CYS A 48 -45.12 -0.61 -10.44
CA CYS A 48 -43.90 -1.27 -10.91
C CYS A 48 -44.08 -2.78 -11.17
N VAL A 49 -44.87 -3.49 -10.35
CA VAL A 49 -44.85 -4.97 -10.34
C VAL A 49 -46.22 -5.66 -10.44
N ALA A 50 -47.29 -4.90 -10.68
CA ALA A 50 -48.67 -5.39 -10.64
C ALA A 50 -49.08 -5.93 -9.24
N ASP A 51 -50.26 -6.53 -9.10
CA ASP A 51 -50.87 -6.92 -7.81
C ASP A 51 -50.30 -8.22 -7.18
N ASP A 52 -49.15 -8.72 -7.63
CA ASP A 52 -48.52 -9.90 -7.02
C ASP A 52 -47.78 -9.53 -5.72
N PHE A 53 -48.27 -10.05 -4.60
CA PHE A 53 -47.73 -9.81 -3.26
C PHE A 53 -46.24 -10.16 -3.13
N PHE A 54 -45.79 -11.27 -3.71
CA PHE A 54 -44.38 -11.66 -3.60
C PHE A 54 -43.47 -10.78 -4.48
N ALA A 55 -44.01 -10.28 -5.58
CA ALA A 55 -43.31 -9.35 -6.46
C ALA A 55 -43.21 -7.96 -5.82
N LEU A 56 -44.26 -7.50 -5.13
CA LEU A 56 -44.28 -6.28 -4.33
C LEU A 56 -43.27 -6.29 -3.17
N LEU A 57 -43.09 -7.45 -2.51
CA LEU A 57 -42.07 -7.60 -1.46
C LEU A 57 -40.63 -7.57 -2.00
N HIS A 58 -40.43 -7.98 -3.26
CA HIS A 58 -39.11 -8.10 -3.87
C HIS A 58 -38.64 -6.80 -4.55
N ASP A 59 -39.56 -5.88 -4.86
CA ASP A 59 -39.30 -4.57 -5.49
C ASP A 59 -38.95 -3.46 -4.48
N VAL A 60 -39.03 -3.75 -3.18
CA VAL A 60 -38.75 -2.82 -2.06
C VAL A 60 -37.29 -2.29 -2.06
N GLY A 61 -36.42 -2.79 -2.93
CA GLY A 61 -35.01 -2.41 -3.01
C GLY A 61 -34.62 -1.45 -4.14
N HIS A 62 -35.55 -1.00 -4.99
CA HIS A 62 -35.18 -0.35 -6.27
C HIS A 62 -35.61 1.10 -6.46
N ASP A 63 -36.20 1.75 -5.46
CA ASP A 63 -36.33 3.21 -5.49
C ASP A 63 -34.96 3.84 -5.24
N GLU A 64 -34.10 3.87 -6.26
CA GLU A 64 -33.00 4.82 -6.31
C GLU A 64 -33.65 6.20 -6.16
N PRO A 65 -33.33 6.96 -5.10
CA PRO A 65 -33.91 8.28 -4.93
C PRO A 65 -33.61 9.08 -6.19
N VAL A 66 -34.65 9.59 -6.84
CA VAL A 66 -34.50 10.51 -7.98
C VAL A 66 -33.83 11.76 -7.46
N TYR A 67 -32.50 11.76 -7.49
CA TYR A 67 -31.72 12.92 -7.10
C TYR A 67 -32.03 14.04 -8.09
N PRO A 68 -32.19 15.28 -7.61
CA PRO A 68 -32.15 16.41 -8.53
C PRO A 68 -30.84 16.31 -9.34
N PRO A 69 -30.86 16.64 -10.64
CA PRO A 69 -29.68 16.54 -11.48
C PRO A 69 -28.52 17.25 -10.79
N SER A 70 -27.44 16.51 -10.56
CA SER A 70 -26.26 17.06 -9.91
C SER A 70 -25.79 18.29 -10.69
N PRO A 71 -25.25 19.32 -10.01
CA PRO A 71 -24.65 20.46 -10.69
C PRO A 71 -23.69 19.97 -11.76
N SER A 72 -23.74 20.58 -12.95
CA SER A 72 -22.86 20.20 -14.05
C SER A 72 -21.41 20.28 -13.59
N GLN A 73 -20.70 19.18 -13.74
CA GLN A 73 -19.30 19.11 -13.36
C GLN A 73 -18.49 20.04 -14.29
N LYS A 74 -17.73 20.97 -13.71
CA LYS A 74 -16.97 22.00 -14.46
C LYS A 74 -16.05 21.41 -15.54
N TYR A 75 -15.52 20.21 -15.29
CA TYR A 75 -14.71 19.46 -16.25
C TYR A 75 -15.12 17.98 -16.20
N PRO A 76 -16.06 17.54 -17.05
CA PRO A 76 -16.47 16.15 -17.09
C PRO A 76 -15.32 15.26 -17.61
N LYS A 77 -15.36 13.97 -17.30
CA LYS A 77 -14.41 13.00 -17.85
C LYS A 77 -14.49 13.03 -19.38
N GLY A 78 -13.33 13.11 -20.05
CA GLY A 78 -13.24 13.22 -21.51
C GLY A 78 -13.41 14.66 -22.05
N SER A 79 -13.57 15.66 -21.18
CA SER A 79 -13.38 17.06 -21.58
C SER A 79 -11.95 17.34 -22.04
N GLU A 80 -11.76 18.38 -22.84
CA GLU A 80 -10.45 18.78 -23.34
C GLU A 80 -9.46 19.03 -22.20
N GLU A 81 -9.91 19.69 -21.13
CA GLU A 81 -9.09 19.98 -19.95
C GLU A 81 -8.74 18.72 -19.16
N SER A 82 -9.68 17.77 -19.07
CA SER A 82 -9.45 16.47 -18.43
C SER A 82 -8.41 15.66 -19.22
N GLU A 83 -8.52 15.60 -20.55
CA GLU A 83 -7.51 14.89 -21.36
C GLU A 83 -6.16 15.63 -21.35
N ARG A 84 -6.14 16.96 -21.33
CA ARG A 84 -4.90 17.73 -21.18
C ARG A 84 -4.20 17.45 -19.85
N LEU A 85 -4.96 17.33 -18.75
CA LEU A 85 -4.43 16.94 -17.44
C LEU A 85 -3.78 15.56 -17.47
N LYS A 86 -4.44 14.60 -18.13
CA LYS A 86 -3.91 13.24 -18.33
C LYS A 86 -2.65 13.24 -19.18
N ASP A 87 -2.62 13.97 -20.29
CA ASP A 87 -1.45 14.06 -21.15
C ASP A 87 -0.25 14.65 -20.42
N ILE A 88 -0.47 15.65 -19.57
CA ILE A 88 0.58 16.25 -18.74
C ILE A 88 1.06 15.28 -17.67
N ALA A 89 0.17 14.49 -17.06
CA ALA A 89 0.54 13.49 -16.06
C ALA A 89 1.39 12.35 -16.65
N LEU A 90 1.24 12.03 -17.93
CA LEU A 90 2.00 11.00 -18.63
C LEU A 90 3.41 11.44 -19.06
N LYS A 91 3.70 12.74 -19.02
CA LYS A 91 5.02 13.27 -19.40
C LYS A 91 6.08 12.93 -18.34
N PRO A 92 7.28 12.43 -18.73
CA PRO A 92 8.35 12.11 -17.79
C PRO A 92 8.75 13.28 -16.88
N GLU A 93 8.68 14.52 -17.39
CA GLU A 93 9.02 15.75 -16.64
C GLU A 93 7.99 16.08 -15.56
N SER A 94 6.83 15.42 -15.59
CA SER A 94 5.76 15.54 -14.62
C SER A 94 5.77 14.45 -13.56
N PHE A 95 6.65 13.45 -13.67
CA PHE A 95 6.75 12.37 -12.69
C PHE A 95 7.19 12.93 -11.33
N GLY A 96 6.45 12.58 -10.28
CA GLY A 96 6.66 13.09 -8.93
C GLY A 96 5.94 14.41 -8.62
N LYS A 97 5.28 15.05 -9.59
CA LYS A 97 4.42 16.21 -9.32
C LYS A 97 3.11 15.75 -8.67
N ASN A 98 2.62 16.53 -7.72
CA ASN A 98 1.33 16.25 -7.10
C ASN A 98 0.16 16.68 -8.01
N PRO A 99 -1.07 16.20 -7.78
CA PRO A 99 -2.22 16.53 -8.62
C PRO A 99 -2.52 18.02 -8.79
N VAL A 100 -2.21 18.86 -7.80
CA VAL A 100 -2.41 20.31 -7.89
C VAL A 100 -1.43 20.94 -8.87
N GLN A 101 -0.17 20.52 -8.83
CA GLN A 101 0.86 20.96 -9.77
C GLN A 101 0.53 20.53 -11.20
N LEU A 102 -0.01 19.32 -11.37
CA LEU A 102 -0.47 18.82 -12.67
C LEU A 102 -1.64 19.64 -13.20
N ALA A 103 -2.62 19.97 -12.34
CA ALA A 103 -3.73 20.86 -12.69
C ALA A 103 -3.26 22.26 -13.12
N HIS A 104 -2.30 22.84 -12.39
CA HIS A 104 -1.70 24.12 -12.77
C HIS A 104 -0.99 24.05 -14.13
N LEU A 105 -0.24 22.98 -14.40
CA LEU A 105 0.41 22.77 -15.70
C LEU A 105 -0.60 22.57 -16.82
N ALA A 106 -1.77 22.01 -16.51
CA ALA A 106 -2.90 21.87 -17.43
C ALA A 106 -3.71 23.17 -17.59
N SER A 107 -3.28 24.27 -16.95
CA SER A 107 -4.00 25.55 -16.88
C SER A 107 -5.41 25.40 -16.32
N MET A 108 -5.62 24.44 -15.43
CA MET A 108 -6.89 24.23 -14.74
C MET A 108 -6.90 25.01 -13.43
N ASP A 109 -7.80 25.98 -13.32
CA ASP A 109 -8.09 26.65 -12.06
C ASP A 109 -9.15 25.87 -11.28
N ILE A 110 -8.66 24.96 -10.43
CA ILE A 110 -9.46 24.06 -9.60
C ILE A 110 -8.90 23.96 -8.18
N ALA A 111 -9.80 23.74 -7.23
CA ALA A 111 -9.44 23.46 -5.85
C ALA A 111 -8.60 22.16 -5.77
N PRO A 112 -7.66 22.07 -4.80
CA PRO A 112 -6.83 20.89 -4.62
C PRO A 112 -7.62 19.58 -4.54
N SER A 113 -8.70 19.54 -3.76
CA SER A 113 -9.56 18.35 -3.61
C SER A 113 -10.13 17.86 -4.95
N THR A 114 -10.52 18.78 -5.83
CA THR A 114 -10.99 18.47 -7.19
C THR A 114 -9.88 17.91 -8.06
N ALA A 115 -8.66 18.45 -7.97
CA ALA A 115 -7.50 17.93 -8.72
C ALA A 115 -7.18 16.48 -8.34
N TYR A 116 -7.15 16.18 -7.04
CA TYR A 116 -6.98 14.81 -6.55
C TYR A 116 -8.11 13.90 -7.01
N LYS A 117 -9.38 14.35 -6.90
CA LYS A 117 -10.54 13.60 -7.35
C LYS A 117 -10.42 13.23 -8.84
N TYR A 118 -10.02 14.16 -9.69
CA TYR A 118 -9.92 13.92 -11.13
C TYR A 118 -8.80 12.96 -11.50
N ILE A 119 -7.59 13.17 -10.96
CA ILE A 119 -6.45 12.30 -11.25
C ILE A 119 -6.72 10.86 -10.81
N HIS A 120 -7.33 10.68 -9.64
CA HIS A 120 -7.63 9.35 -9.11
C HIS A 120 -8.87 8.72 -9.77
N GLN A 121 -9.99 9.43 -9.89
CA GLN A 121 -11.27 8.84 -10.33
C GLN A 121 -11.45 8.86 -11.85
N HIS A 122 -10.97 9.90 -12.55
CA HIS A 122 -11.18 10.02 -14.00
C HIS A 122 -10.08 9.34 -14.80
N HIS A 123 -8.85 9.34 -14.27
CA HIS A 123 -7.66 8.90 -15.00
C HIS A 123 -6.92 7.74 -14.35
N ASN A 124 -7.38 7.23 -13.20
CA ASN A 124 -6.81 6.07 -12.49
C ASN A 124 -5.30 6.19 -12.20
N PHE A 125 -4.79 7.40 -12.02
CA PHE A 125 -3.41 7.58 -11.61
C PHE A 125 -3.30 7.40 -10.10
N ALA A 126 -2.39 6.54 -9.66
CA ALA A 126 -2.07 6.33 -8.25
C ALA A 126 -0.80 7.11 -7.86
N PRO A 127 -0.64 7.48 -6.57
CA PRO A 127 0.61 8.06 -6.11
C PRO A 127 1.76 7.07 -6.33
N TYR A 128 2.72 7.44 -7.16
CA TYR A 128 3.96 6.68 -7.30
C TYR A 128 4.90 7.08 -6.17
N ARG A 129 5.22 6.15 -5.27
CA ARG A 129 6.37 6.31 -4.38
C ARG A 129 7.60 5.81 -5.13
N PRO A 130 8.55 6.69 -5.49
CA PRO A 130 9.78 6.23 -6.12
C PRO A 130 10.46 5.20 -5.23
N CYS A 131 10.81 4.07 -5.84
CA CYS A 131 11.48 2.99 -5.14
C CYS A 131 12.81 3.54 -4.60
N CYS A 132 13.04 3.45 -3.29
CA CYS A 132 14.24 3.99 -2.64
C CYS A 132 15.50 3.14 -2.89
N LYS A 133 15.49 2.26 -3.91
CA LYS A 133 16.67 1.47 -4.26
C LYS A 133 17.72 2.37 -4.88
N LEU A 134 18.99 2.12 -4.54
CA LEU A 134 20.12 2.83 -5.12
C LEU A 134 20.11 2.70 -6.64
N LYS A 135 20.42 3.79 -7.33
CA LYS A 135 20.59 3.78 -8.79
C LYS A 135 21.85 2.97 -9.10
N LEU A 136 21.67 1.85 -9.81
CA LEU A 136 22.78 1.00 -10.25
C LEU A 136 23.53 1.68 -11.40
N SER A 137 24.84 1.46 -11.48
CA SER A 137 25.61 1.84 -12.66
C SER A 137 25.29 0.90 -13.83
N GLN A 138 25.62 1.31 -15.06
CA GLN A 138 25.41 0.44 -16.22
C GLN A 138 26.14 -0.90 -16.10
N ASN A 139 27.34 -0.90 -15.50
CA ASN A 139 28.11 -2.12 -15.28
C ASN A 139 27.42 -3.02 -14.25
N ASP A 140 26.94 -2.47 -13.14
CA ASP A 140 26.20 -3.26 -12.13
C ASP A 140 24.94 -3.87 -12.73
N ILE A 141 24.22 -3.13 -13.59
CA ILE A 141 23.05 -3.65 -14.31
C ILE A 141 23.43 -4.85 -15.18
N LEU A 142 24.51 -4.74 -15.96
CA LEU A 142 24.98 -5.83 -16.82
C LEU A 142 25.44 -7.04 -16.01
N SER A 143 26.20 -6.83 -14.93
CA SER A 143 26.62 -7.90 -14.03
C SER A 143 25.43 -8.60 -13.37
N HIS A 144 24.40 -7.85 -12.95
CA HIS A 144 23.17 -8.43 -12.42
C HIS A 144 22.41 -9.27 -13.47
N ILE A 145 22.32 -8.79 -14.71
CA ILE A 145 21.68 -9.54 -15.80
C ILE A 145 22.45 -10.83 -16.10
N GLN A 146 23.78 -10.76 -16.20
CA GLN A 146 24.63 -11.94 -16.44
C GLN A 146 24.50 -12.96 -15.31
N PHE A 147 24.53 -12.49 -14.05
CA PHE A 147 24.31 -13.36 -12.89
C PHE A 147 22.92 -14.01 -12.93
N ALA A 148 21.86 -13.24 -13.24
CA ALA A 148 20.51 -13.78 -13.34
C ALA A 148 20.39 -14.83 -14.46
N GLN A 149 20.97 -14.57 -15.63
CA GLN A 149 20.99 -15.52 -16.75
C GLN A 149 21.71 -16.81 -16.37
N TRP A 150 22.88 -16.71 -15.74
CA TRP A 150 23.59 -17.88 -15.21
C TRP A 150 22.76 -18.62 -14.16
N ALA A 151 22.17 -17.90 -13.19
CA ALA A 151 21.41 -18.50 -12.10
C ALA A 151 20.17 -19.27 -12.60
N LEU A 152 19.50 -18.76 -13.65
CA LEU A 152 18.37 -19.43 -14.29
C LEU A 152 18.73 -20.78 -14.94
N THR A 153 20.00 -21.01 -15.26
CA THR A 153 20.47 -22.31 -15.79
C THR A 153 20.77 -23.34 -14.71
N GLN A 154 20.81 -22.92 -13.44
CA GLN A 154 21.15 -23.81 -12.34
C GLN A 154 19.89 -24.43 -11.72
N PRO A 155 19.95 -25.68 -11.21
CA PRO A 155 18.87 -26.24 -10.42
C PRO A 155 18.58 -25.40 -9.18
N GLN A 156 17.31 -25.28 -8.79
CA GLN A 156 16.93 -24.48 -7.61
C GLN A 156 17.57 -25.01 -6.31
N ALA A 157 17.79 -26.32 -6.21
CA ALA A 157 18.46 -26.96 -5.08
C ALA A 157 19.95 -26.59 -4.95
N SER A 158 20.55 -25.98 -5.97
CA SER A 158 21.95 -25.55 -5.96
C SER A 158 22.17 -24.24 -5.21
N PHE A 159 21.11 -23.55 -4.80
CA PHE A 159 21.21 -22.26 -4.11
C PHE A 159 20.96 -22.38 -2.61
N VAL A 160 21.89 -21.80 -1.85
CA VAL A 160 21.70 -21.45 -0.45
C VAL A 160 21.68 -19.94 -0.36
N PHE A 161 20.57 -19.39 0.11
CA PHE A 161 20.43 -17.95 0.32
C PHE A 161 20.73 -17.65 1.77
N THR A 162 21.57 -16.64 2.01
CA THR A 162 21.84 -16.11 3.34
C THR A 162 21.53 -14.63 3.34
N ASP A 163 20.92 -14.13 4.41
CA ASP A 163 20.74 -12.70 4.59
C ASP A 163 20.86 -12.33 6.07
N GLU A 164 21.21 -11.07 6.30
CA GLU A 164 21.30 -10.48 7.62
C GLU A 164 20.33 -9.31 7.72
N THR A 165 19.46 -9.34 8.73
CA THR A 165 18.49 -8.27 8.95
C THR A 165 18.58 -7.74 10.37
N TRP A 166 18.47 -6.42 10.52
CA TRP A 166 18.42 -5.77 11.82
C TRP A 166 16.98 -5.59 12.26
N ILE A 167 16.66 -6.08 13.44
CA ILE A 167 15.40 -5.80 14.14
C ILE A 167 15.68 -4.75 15.21
N GLU A 168 15.08 -3.58 15.03
CA GLU A 168 15.10 -2.50 15.99
C GLU A 168 13.86 -2.57 16.89
N ILE A 169 14.07 -2.65 18.21
CA ILE A 169 12.99 -2.68 19.19
C ILE A 169 12.99 -1.36 19.96
N GLY A 170 11.79 -0.79 20.11
CA GLY A 170 11.58 0.53 20.69
C GLY A 170 11.85 1.69 19.71
N SER A 171 12.17 1.41 18.43
CA SER A 171 12.18 2.44 17.40
C SER A 171 10.75 2.88 17.05
N PRO A 172 10.47 4.18 16.90
CA PRO A 172 9.16 4.67 16.49
C PRO A 172 8.89 4.20 15.07
N ARG A 173 7.77 3.47 14.87
CA ARG A 173 7.35 2.95 13.55
C ARG A 173 6.83 4.08 12.67
N GLY A 174 7.74 4.86 12.09
CA GLY A 174 7.37 6.01 11.25
C GLY A 174 6.45 7.00 11.98
N LYS A 175 5.92 7.98 11.25
CA LYS A 175 4.83 8.81 11.79
C LYS A 175 3.59 7.91 11.91
N PRO A 176 3.03 7.67 13.10
CA PRO A 176 1.74 7.00 13.18
C PRO A 176 0.70 7.83 12.42
N ASN A 177 -0.27 7.15 11.81
CA ASN A 177 -1.47 7.82 11.31
C ASN A 177 -2.27 8.31 12.52
N VAL A 178 -1.93 9.49 13.04
CA VAL A 178 -2.67 10.13 14.13
C VAL A 178 -3.90 10.80 13.52
N TRP A 179 -5.08 10.30 13.87
CA TRP A 179 -6.34 10.98 13.57
C TRP A 179 -6.42 12.22 14.45
N THR A 180 -6.43 13.41 13.85
CA THR A 180 -6.49 14.68 14.57
C THR A 180 -7.82 15.40 14.28
N PRO A 181 -8.36 16.16 15.25
CA PRO A 181 -9.52 17.01 15.02
C PRO A 181 -9.28 17.99 13.87
N VAL A 182 -10.29 18.22 13.04
CA VAL A 182 -10.18 19.14 11.91
C VAL A 182 -9.82 20.54 12.44
N GLY A 183 -8.65 21.05 12.04
CA GLY A 183 -8.16 22.38 12.40
C GLY A 183 -7.10 22.42 13.51
N SER A 184 -6.72 21.29 14.12
CA SER A 184 -5.61 21.26 15.08
C SER A 184 -4.24 21.35 14.40
N ASP A 185 -3.26 21.94 15.09
CA ASP A 185 -1.89 22.02 14.60
C ASP A 185 -1.27 20.61 14.50
N PRO A 186 -0.80 20.18 13.31
CA PRO A 186 -0.17 18.88 13.12
C PRO A 186 1.12 18.69 13.93
N TYR A 187 1.71 19.75 14.50
CA TYR A 187 2.90 19.68 15.34
C TYR A 187 2.59 19.36 16.82
N ASP A 188 1.35 19.56 17.29
CA ASP A 188 0.95 19.32 18.69
C ASP A 188 0.96 17.83 19.08
N PHE A 189 0.84 16.94 18.08
CA PHE A 189 0.78 15.49 18.27
C PHE A 189 2.04 14.77 17.77
N VAL A 190 3.14 15.50 17.59
CA VAL A 190 4.42 14.91 17.17
C VAL A 190 4.99 14.09 18.33
N ILE A 191 4.84 12.77 18.26
CA ILE A 191 5.64 11.85 19.07
C ILE A 191 7.10 12.06 18.64
N PRO A 192 8.02 12.36 19.57
CA PRO A 192 9.43 12.57 19.23
C PRO A 192 9.99 11.35 18.47
N THR A 193 10.26 11.51 17.19
CA THR A 193 10.86 10.45 16.35
C THR A 193 12.37 10.27 16.59
N ASN A 194 12.95 11.03 17.53
CA ASN A 194 14.38 11.03 17.82
C ASN A 194 14.80 9.96 18.85
N SER A 195 13.90 9.09 19.29
CA SER A 195 14.28 7.98 20.16
C SER A 195 15.06 6.96 19.35
N ARG A 196 16.37 6.83 19.65
CA ARG A 196 17.18 5.69 19.22
C ARG A 196 16.48 4.38 19.61
N PRO A 197 16.65 3.29 18.84
CA PRO A 197 16.17 1.98 19.25
C PRO A 197 16.63 1.69 20.68
N GLN A 198 15.73 1.18 21.51
CA GLN A 198 16.07 0.73 22.86
C GLN A 198 17.07 -0.42 22.80
N PHE A 199 16.91 -1.31 21.83
CA PHE A 199 17.89 -2.32 21.49
C PHE A 199 17.75 -2.75 20.02
N THR A 200 18.82 -3.37 19.51
CA THR A 200 18.86 -3.90 18.14
C THR A 200 19.34 -5.34 18.16
N LEU A 201 18.66 -6.21 17.43
CA LEU A 201 19.04 -7.59 17.16
C LEU A 201 19.47 -7.70 15.70
N MET A 202 20.56 -8.41 15.42
CA MET A 202 20.87 -8.86 14.07
C MET A 202 20.42 -10.32 13.96
N LEU A 203 19.51 -10.59 13.04
CA LEU A 203 19.18 -11.94 12.64
C LEU A 203 20.02 -12.29 11.42
N SER A 204 20.70 -13.42 11.47
CA SER A 204 21.36 -14.02 10.32
C SER A 204 20.76 -15.39 10.10
N GLY A 205 20.31 -15.66 8.89
CA GLY A 205 19.67 -16.92 8.56
C GLY A 205 20.09 -17.39 7.19
N HIS A 206 19.92 -18.69 6.96
CA HIS A 206 20.07 -19.26 5.64
C HIS A 206 18.87 -20.13 5.30
N PHE A 207 18.50 -20.18 4.02
CA PHE A 207 17.43 -21.02 3.55
C PHE A 207 17.75 -21.56 2.16
N THR A 208 17.23 -22.75 1.88
CA THR A 208 17.29 -23.39 0.58
C THR A 208 15.89 -23.86 0.20
N HIS A 209 15.71 -24.33 -1.04
CA HIS A 209 14.41 -24.85 -1.45
C HIS A 209 13.99 -26.04 -0.58
N GLY A 210 12.88 -25.89 0.16
CA GLY A 210 12.35 -26.94 1.04
C GLY A 210 13.06 -27.07 2.40
N TYR A 211 14.02 -26.20 2.72
CA TYR A 211 14.72 -26.22 3.99
C TYR A 211 14.91 -24.81 4.57
N GLN A 212 14.45 -24.64 5.81
CA GLN A 212 14.74 -23.47 6.62
C GLN A 212 15.95 -23.81 7.50
N GLY A 213 17.07 -23.13 7.25
CA GLY A 213 18.30 -23.31 8.01
C GLY A 213 18.23 -22.71 9.40
N GLU A 214 19.29 -22.94 10.17
CA GLU A 214 19.42 -22.39 11.51
C GLU A 214 19.37 -20.86 11.50
N LEU A 215 18.68 -20.31 12.49
CA LEU A 215 18.60 -18.88 12.76
C LEU A 215 19.62 -18.49 13.82
N TYR A 216 20.57 -17.63 13.45
CA TYR A 216 21.53 -17.06 14.38
C TYR A 216 21.07 -15.67 14.82
N ILE A 217 21.02 -15.46 16.12
CA ILE A 217 20.61 -14.18 16.72
C ILE A 217 21.83 -13.56 17.39
N TRP A 218 22.20 -12.38 16.93
CA TRP A 218 23.23 -11.57 17.56
C TRP A 218 22.59 -10.36 18.22
N VAL A 219 22.82 -10.20 19.52
CA VAL A 219 22.40 -9.00 20.24
C VAL A 219 23.49 -7.95 20.09
N ARG A 220 23.12 -6.70 19.76
CA ARG A 220 24.10 -5.62 19.69
C ARG A 220 24.73 -5.41 21.06
N LYS A 221 26.03 -5.71 21.15
CA LYS A 221 26.88 -5.60 22.34
C LYS A 221 26.72 -4.27 23.06
N ASN A 222 26.70 -4.30 24.39
CA ASN A 222 26.73 -3.10 25.23
C ASN A 222 28.08 -2.36 25.09
N GLY A 223 28.17 -1.13 25.62
CA GLY A 223 29.35 -0.27 25.43
C GLY A 223 30.68 -0.89 25.91
N SER A 224 30.65 -1.72 26.94
CA SER A 224 31.81 -2.45 27.47
C SER A 224 32.23 -3.62 26.56
N GLU A 225 31.30 -4.46 26.15
CA GLU A 225 31.56 -5.60 25.25
C GLU A 225 32.06 -5.13 23.87
N ARG A 226 31.63 -3.93 23.44
CA ARG A 226 32.09 -3.31 22.19
C ARG A 226 33.55 -2.90 22.28
N LYS A 227 34.02 -2.40 23.44
CA LYS A 227 35.43 -2.09 23.67
C LYS A 227 36.28 -3.36 23.70
N GLU A 228 35.85 -4.38 24.43
CA GLU A 228 36.53 -5.67 24.49
C GLU A 228 36.64 -6.33 23.11
N HIS A 229 35.55 -6.31 22.33
CA HIS A 229 35.57 -6.83 20.96
C HIS A 229 36.46 -6.02 20.02
N HIS A 230 36.50 -4.69 20.17
CA HIS A 230 37.38 -3.85 19.38
C HIS A 230 38.85 -4.14 19.68
N SER A 231 39.22 -4.26 20.96
CA SER A 231 40.57 -4.66 21.37
C SER A 231 40.93 -6.07 20.89
N LEU A 232 39.97 -7.00 20.88
CA LEU A 232 40.18 -8.34 20.32
C LEU A 232 40.44 -8.27 18.81
N LEU A 233 39.64 -7.53 18.05
CA LEU A 233 39.83 -7.34 16.60
C LEU A 233 41.15 -6.66 16.28
N GLU A 234 41.54 -5.64 17.04
CA GLU A 234 42.85 -4.98 16.92
C GLU A 234 44.00 -5.97 17.17
N SER A 235 43.81 -6.97 18.04
CA SER A 235 44.83 -8.02 18.27
C SER A 235 44.87 -9.10 17.18
N ILE A 236 43.74 -9.35 16.49
CA ILE A 236 43.59 -10.43 15.51
C ILE A 236 43.91 -9.95 14.08
N ASN A 237 43.50 -8.74 13.71
CA ASN A 237 43.68 -8.20 12.36
C ASN A 237 45.14 -8.21 11.87
N PRO A 238 46.16 -7.86 12.69
CA PRO A 238 47.56 -7.96 12.29
C PRO A 238 48.00 -9.41 12.01
N LYS A 239 47.48 -10.38 12.76
CA LYS A 239 47.79 -11.80 12.59
C LYS A 239 47.19 -12.36 11.30
N ILE A 240 45.95 -11.99 11.00
CA ILE A 240 45.28 -12.36 9.74
C ILE A 240 45.97 -11.70 8.54
N HIS A 241 46.36 -10.43 8.66
CA HIS A 241 47.07 -9.72 7.61
C HIS A 241 48.42 -10.39 7.30
N ASN A 242 49.21 -10.72 8.33
CA ASN A 242 50.49 -11.41 8.19
C ASN A 242 50.32 -12.82 7.59
N TYR A 243 49.32 -13.58 8.05
CA TYR A 243 48.99 -14.89 7.48
C TYR A 243 48.66 -14.80 5.98
N ASN A 244 47.81 -13.85 5.57
CA ASN A 244 47.44 -13.66 4.18
C ASN A 244 48.61 -13.20 3.30
N GLN A 245 49.47 -12.31 3.82
CA GLN A 245 50.70 -11.91 3.11
C GLN A 245 51.65 -13.09 2.90
N ASN A 246 51.88 -13.91 3.92
CA ASN A 246 52.72 -15.10 3.79
C ASN A 246 52.11 -16.15 2.85
N ARG A 247 50.78 -16.28 2.82
CA ARG A 247 50.09 -17.18 1.90
C ARG A 247 50.28 -16.76 0.45
N LEU A 248 50.12 -15.46 0.15
CA LEU A 248 50.36 -14.90 -1.18
C LEU A 248 51.82 -15.08 -1.63
N LEU A 249 52.77 -14.82 -0.72
CA LEU A 249 54.20 -15.02 -1.00
C LEU A 249 54.53 -16.49 -1.35
N ASN A 250 53.92 -17.43 -0.61
CA ASN A 250 54.14 -18.86 -0.83
C ASN A 250 53.46 -19.36 -2.11
N GLU A 251 52.33 -18.78 -2.52
CA GLU A 251 51.68 -19.08 -3.80
C GLU A 251 52.55 -18.59 -4.98
N GLU A 252 53.13 -17.39 -4.91
CA GLU A 252 54.05 -16.87 -5.95
C GLU A 252 55.35 -17.69 -6.09
N VAL A 253 55.94 -18.14 -4.98
CA VAL A 253 57.12 -19.02 -4.98
C VAL A 253 56.79 -20.38 -5.60
N ARG A 254 55.58 -20.90 -5.37
CA ARG A 254 55.11 -22.17 -5.93
C ARG A 254 54.83 -22.09 -7.43
N GLU A 255 54.43 -20.92 -7.94
CA GLU A 255 54.29 -20.69 -9.39
C GLU A 255 55.65 -20.52 -10.07
N ARG A 256 56.61 -19.79 -9.47
CA ARG A 256 57.97 -19.66 -10.02
C ARG A 256 58.72 -20.98 -10.08
N SER A 257 58.54 -21.84 -9.08
CA SER A 257 59.16 -23.17 -9.03
C SER A 257 58.53 -24.19 -10.00
N LYS A 258 57.34 -23.91 -10.57
CA LYS A 258 56.76 -24.70 -11.67
C LYS A 258 57.20 -24.23 -13.07
N GLY A 259 57.73 -23.02 -13.19
CA GLY A 259 58.20 -22.45 -14.47
C GLY A 259 59.69 -22.67 -14.77
N GLY A 260 60.47 -23.22 -13.83
CA GLY A 260 61.93 -23.36 -13.95
C GLY A 260 62.43 -24.73 -14.44
N GLY A 261 61.58 -25.52 -15.10
CA GLY A 261 61.90 -26.88 -15.53
C GLY A 261 61.73 -27.08 -17.04
N MET A 262 62.43 -26.29 -17.86
CA MET A 262 62.69 -26.59 -19.26
C MET A 262 64.00 -25.92 -19.66
N ASP A 263 65.09 -26.66 -19.49
CA ASP A 263 66.31 -26.56 -20.28
C ASP A 263 67.01 -27.92 -20.14
N TRP A 264 66.80 -28.77 -21.15
CA TRP A 264 67.76 -29.61 -21.89
C TRP A 264 67.01 -30.30 -23.02
#